data_AF-H2Z2Q4-F1
#
_entry.id   AF-H2Z2Q4-F1
#
_cell.length_a   1.000
_cell.length_b   1.000
_cell.length_c   1.000
_cell.angle_alpha   90.00
_cell.angle_beta   90.00
_cell.angle_gamma   90.00
#
_symmetry.space_group_name_H-M   'P 1'
#
loop_
_entity.id
_entity.type
_entity.pdbx_description
1 polymer ?
#
loop_
_entity_poly.entity_id
_entity_poly.type
_entity_poly.pdbx_seq_one_letter_code
_entity_poly.pdbx_strand_id
1 'polypeptide(L)'
;GFTIFQFAFIAFSSSTSTYTSSLAGDSCFANKFADASPQNKKKVSTFIDQIFSGGGTYYSTALTKAFAFFQSEPADLDRVILFMSDGAPSDSASVIMSTQIRGNERLNNSVIIMTYGLGSADFTVLTHMAQNNGAAYGITKTLGVPDAR
;
A
#
# COMPACT_ATOMS: atom_id res chain seq x y z
N GLY A 1 -21.13 -1.03 18.65
CA GLY A 1 -20.92 -1.90 17.47
C GLY A 1 -19.49 -2.41 17.52
N PHE A 2 -19.25 -3.66 17.15
CA PHE A 2 -17.88 -4.18 17.04
C PHE A 2 -17.23 -3.59 15.79
N THR A 3 -16.15 -2.82 15.96
CA THR A 3 -15.32 -2.40 14.82
C THR A 3 -14.52 -3.62 14.34
N ILE A 4 -14.82 -4.10 13.14
CA ILE A 4 -14.04 -5.16 12.51
C ILE A 4 -12.88 -4.49 11.79
N PHE A 5 -11.66 -4.66 12.31
CA PHE A 5 -10.46 -4.28 11.60
C PHE A 5 -10.14 -5.36 10.58
N GLN A 6 -9.88 -4.94 9.35
CA GLN A 6 -9.43 -5.83 8.28
C GLN A 6 -8.07 -5.37 7.77
N PHE A 7 -7.28 -6.31 7.25
CA PHE A 7 -5.93 -6.02 6.82
C PHE A 7 -5.55 -6.88 5.61
N ALA A 8 -4.61 -6.35 4.84
CA ALA A 8 -3.89 -7.05 3.80
C ALA A 8 -2.40 -6.76 4.02
N PHE A 9 -1.55 -7.72 3.66
CA PHE A 9 -0.10 -7.56 3.73
C PHE A 9 0.48 -7.78 2.33
N ILE A 10 1.27 -6.82 1.88
CA ILE A 10 1.91 -6.81 0.55
C ILE A 10 3.41 -6.70 0.77
N ALA A 11 4.13 -7.78 0.48
CA ALA A 11 5.58 -7.72 0.27
C ALA A 11 5.84 -7.23 -1.16
N PHE A 12 6.89 -6.44 -1.36
CA PHE A 12 7.22 -5.93 -2.69
C PHE A 12 8.73 -5.90 -2.95
N SER A 13 9.07 -6.06 -4.22
CA SER A 13 10.39 -5.79 -4.80
C SER A 13 10.20 -5.33 -6.26
N SER A 14 10.69 -6.09 -7.25
CA SER A 14 10.33 -5.93 -8.67
C SER A 14 8.89 -6.39 -8.96
N SER A 15 8.31 -7.21 -8.09
CA SER A 15 6.92 -7.66 -8.13
C SER A 15 6.30 -7.59 -6.73
N THR A 16 4.99 -7.81 -6.62
CA THR A 16 4.30 -7.91 -5.32
C THR A 16 4.00 -9.34 -4.97
N SER A 17 4.18 -9.69 -3.70
CA SER A 17 3.77 -10.96 -3.11
C SER A 17 2.81 -10.72 -1.96
N THR A 18 1.73 -11.46 -1.94
CA THR A 18 0.74 -11.47 -0.85
C THR A 18 0.71 -12.85 -0.23
N TYR A 19 0.14 -13.00 0.96
CA TYR A 19 -0.10 -14.33 1.52
C TYR A 19 -0.94 -15.17 0.54
N THR A 20 -0.41 -16.33 0.17
CA THR A 20 -1.12 -17.36 -0.57
C THR A 20 -0.85 -18.70 0.10
N SER A 21 -1.86 -19.56 0.14
CA SER A 21 -1.73 -20.92 0.64
C SER A 21 -2.46 -21.87 -0.31
N SER A 22 -2.13 -23.16 -0.25
CA SER A 22 -2.82 -24.20 -1.04
C SER A 22 -4.27 -24.45 -0.59
N LEU A 23 -4.67 -23.87 0.56
CA LEU A 23 -6.03 -23.95 1.04
C LEU A 23 -6.90 -22.96 0.25
N ALA A 24 -7.93 -23.46 -0.42
CA ALA A 24 -8.82 -22.63 -1.25
C ALA A 24 -9.39 -21.40 -0.50
N GLY A 25 -9.64 -21.52 0.80
CA GLY A 25 -10.12 -20.42 1.66
C GLY A 25 -9.11 -19.29 1.88
N ASP A 26 -7.81 -19.52 1.67
CA ASP A 26 -6.76 -18.53 1.86
C ASP A 26 -6.39 -17.79 0.57
N SER A 27 -6.89 -18.24 -0.58
CA SER A 27 -6.70 -17.53 -1.86
C SER A 27 -7.28 -16.11 -1.84
N CYS A 28 -8.20 -15.82 -0.90
CA CYS A 28 -8.80 -14.51 -0.71
C CYS A 28 -7.78 -13.45 -0.24
N PHE A 29 -6.76 -13.82 0.55
CA PHE A 29 -5.75 -12.90 1.06
C PHE A 29 -4.91 -12.25 -0.05
N ALA A 30 -4.91 -12.84 -1.24
CA ALA A 30 -4.17 -12.29 -2.37
C ALA A 30 -4.81 -11.02 -2.97
N ASN A 31 -6.12 -10.84 -2.78
CA ASN A 31 -6.89 -9.80 -3.47
C ASN A 31 -7.97 -9.14 -2.61
N LYS A 32 -8.16 -9.55 -1.34
CA LYS A 32 -9.17 -8.99 -0.43
C LYS A 32 -8.60 -8.81 0.97
N PHE A 33 -9.15 -7.86 1.70
CA PHE A 33 -8.86 -7.71 3.12
C PHE A 33 -9.38 -8.91 3.91
N ALA A 34 -8.62 -9.31 4.92
CA ALA A 34 -9.00 -10.37 5.85
C ALA A 34 -9.28 -9.76 7.23
N ASP A 35 -10.23 -10.33 7.96
CA ASP A 35 -10.51 -9.91 9.34
C ASP A 35 -9.26 -10.09 10.20
N ALA A 36 -9.00 -9.14 11.11
CA ALA A 36 -7.87 -9.14 12.05
C ALA A 36 -8.05 -10.14 13.21
N SER A 37 -8.61 -11.33 12.92
CA SER A 37 -8.75 -12.43 13.86
C SER A 37 -7.38 -12.99 14.28
N PRO A 38 -7.27 -13.63 15.46
CA PRO A 38 -6.01 -14.27 15.88
C PRO A 38 -5.47 -15.28 14.87
N GLN A 39 -6.35 -16.01 14.20
CA GLN A 39 -5.96 -17.01 13.19
C GLN A 39 -5.37 -16.35 11.94
N ASN A 40 -6.00 -15.30 11.42
CA ASN A 40 -5.52 -14.59 10.23
C ASN A 40 -4.20 -13.86 10.52
N LYS A 41 -4.06 -13.27 11.71
CA LYS A 41 -2.79 -12.68 12.17
C LYS A 41 -1.66 -13.71 12.20
N LYS A 42 -1.92 -14.92 12.72
CA LYS A 42 -0.92 -15.99 12.75
C LYS A 42 -0.50 -16.42 11.34
N LYS A 43 -1.45 -16.55 10.40
CA LYS A 43 -1.16 -16.88 8.99
C LYS A 43 -0.23 -15.84 8.35
N VAL A 44 -0.54 -14.56 8.49
CA VAL A 44 0.29 -13.49 7.93
C VAL A 44 1.64 -13.38 8.64
N SER A 45 1.71 -13.63 9.96
CA SER A 45 3.00 -13.71 10.68
C SER A 45 3.90 -14.79 10.09
N THR A 46 3.37 -16.00 9.88
CA THR A 46 4.12 -17.10 9.26
C THR A 46 4.57 -16.77 7.84
N PHE A 47 3.76 -16.03 7.09
CA PHE A 47 4.16 -15.52 5.77
C PHE A 47 5.32 -14.53 5.87
N ILE A 48 5.25 -13.58 6.80
CA ILE A 48 6.28 -12.57 7.02
C ILE A 48 7.63 -13.24 7.33
N ASP A 49 7.63 -14.27 8.17
CA ASP A 49 8.84 -15.02 8.55
C ASP A 49 9.51 -15.74 7.35
N GLN A 50 8.80 -15.91 6.23
CA GLN A 50 9.27 -16.58 5.03
C GLN A 50 9.68 -15.61 3.91
N ILE A 51 9.45 -14.30 4.07
CA ILE A 51 9.80 -13.32 3.06
C ILE A 51 11.33 -13.22 2.99
N PHE A 52 11.88 -13.37 1.79
CA PHE A 52 13.27 -13.06 1.50
C PHE A 52 13.37 -11.82 0.60
N SER A 53 14.39 -10.99 0.82
CA SER A 53 14.66 -9.81 0.01
C SER A 53 15.36 -10.21 -1.30
N GLY A 54 14.85 -9.75 -2.43
CA GLY A 54 15.50 -9.89 -3.73
C GLY A 54 14.81 -9.09 -4.82
N GLY A 55 15.57 -8.66 -5.83
CA GLY A 55 15.08 -7.78 -6.90
C GLY A 55 15.33 -6.30 -6.64
N GLY A 56 14.68 -5.43 -7.40
CA GLY A 56 14.72 -3.98 -7.19
C GLY A 56 13.62 -3.51 -6.23
N THR A 57 13.56 -2.21 -5.98
CA THR A 57 12.64 -1.60 -5.01
C THR A 57 11.60 -0.75 -5.75
N TYR A 58 10.47 -1.33 -6.17
CA TYR A 58 9.47 -0.59 -6.98
C TYR A 58 8.26 -0.18 -6.14
N TYR A 59 8.24 1.07 -5.70
CA TYR A 59 7.17 1.59 -4.82
C TYR A 59 5.83 1.67 -5.57
N SER A 60 5.84 2.08 -6.84
CA SER A 60 4.64 2.15 -7.69
C SER A 60 3.95 0.79 -7.86
N THR A 61 4.70 -0.31 -7.92
CA THR A 61 4.13 -1.67 -7.98
C THR A 61 3.36 -1.98 -6.69
N ALA A 62 3.96 -1.69 -5.53
CA ALA A 62 3.31 -1.88 -4.23
C ALA A 62 2.07 -1.01 -4.06
N LEU A 63 2.16 0.27 -4.42
CA LEU A 63 1.03 1.21 -4.38
C LEU A 63 -0.11 0.76 -5.29
N THR A 64 0.20 0.35 -6.53
CA THR A 64 -0.80 -0.16 -7.48
C THR A 64 -1.56 -1.34 -6.88
N LYS A 65 -0.84 -2.30 -6.28
CA LYS A 65 -1.46 -3.45 -5.62
C LYS A 65 -2.29 -3.02 -4.42
N ALA A 66 -1.79 -2.13 -3.56
CA ALA A 66 -2.52 -1.63 -2.39
C ALA A 66 -3.83 -0.92 -2.77
N PHE A 67 -3.81 -0.02 -3.76
CA PHE A 67 -5.02 0.64 -4.23
C PHE A 67 -6.02 -0.32 -4.88
N ALA A 68 -5.56 -1.42 -5.50
CA ALA A 68 -6.46 -2.42 -6.06
C ALA A 68 -7.29 -3.14 -4.97
N PHE A 69 -6.75 -3.34 -3.77
CA PHE A 69 -7.52 -3.92 -2.66
C PHE A 69 -8.69 -3.04 -2.25
N PHE A 70 -8.55 -1.71 -2.25
CA PHE A 70 -9.62 -0.80 -1.83
C PHE A 70 -10.75 -0.66 -2.86
N GLN A 71 -10.53 -1.03 -4.13
CA GLN A 71 -11.55 -0.84 -5.18
C GLN A 71 -12.79 -1.72 -4.97
N SER A 72 -12.66 -2.85 -4.26
CA SER A 72 -13.80 -3.71 -3.91
C SER A 72 -14.48 -3.32 -2.59
N GLU A 73 -13.93 -2.35 -1.87
CA GLU A 73 -14.37 -2.01 -0.51
C GLU A 73 -15.40 -0.88 -0.50
N PRO A 74 -16.34 -0.88 0.48
CA PRO A 74 -17.25 0.23 0.70
C PRO A 74 -16.56 1.59 0.80
N ALA A 75 -17.24 2.63 0.32
CA ALA A 75 -16.68 3.99 0.21
C ALA A 75 -16.54 4.72 1.56
N ASP A 76 -17.26 4.27 2.57
CA ASP A 76 -17.38 4.87 3.91
C ASP A 76 -16.36 4.31 4.92
N LEU A 77 -15.48 3.41 4.50
CA LEU A 77 -14.42 2.88 5.35
C LEU A 77 -13.24 3.85 5.49
N ASP A 78 -12.68 3.90 6.69
CA ASP A 78 -11.37 4.50 6.90
C ASP A 78 -10.29 3.60 6.27
N ARG A 79 -9.48 4.19 5.39
CA ARG A 79 -8.48 3.47 4.59
C ARG A 79 -7.09 3.99 4.92
N VAL A 80 -6.22 3.08 5.32
CA VAL A 80 -4.83 3.41 5.69
C VAL A 80 -3.88 2.49 4.93
N ILE A 81 -2.85 3.07 4.33
CA ILE A 81 -1.68 2.33 3.85
C ILE A 81 -0.54 2.63 4.82
N LEU A 82 -0.01 1.59 5.44
CA LEU A 82 1.28 1.63 6.11
C LEU A 82 2.35 1.15 5.12
N PHE A 83 3.15 2.08 4.63
CA PHE A 83 4.20 1.82 3.64
C PHE A 83 5.56 1.80 4.33
N MET A 84 6.34 0.73 4.12
CA MET A 84 7.65 0.56 4.76
C MET A 84 8.71 0.22 3.71
N SER A 85 9.88 0.83 3.82
CA SER A 85 11.04 0.51 2.96
C SER A 85 12.35 0.85 3.67
N ASP A 86 13.41 0.12 3.32
CA ASP A 86 14.77 0.28 3.83
C ASP A 86 15.78 0.83 2.79
N GLY A 87 15.33 1.01 1.55
CA GLY A 87 16.17 1.38 0.42
C GLY A 87 15.50 2.38 -0.52
N ALA A 88 16.33 3.03 -1.34
CA ALA A 88 15.86 3.96 -2.36
C ALA A 88 15.01 3.22 -3.42
N PRO A 89 13.97 3.87 -3.96
CA PRO A 89 13.20 3.30 -5.04
C PRO A 89 14.04 3.12 -6.32
N SER A 90 13.73 2.07 -7.07
CA SER A 90 14.24 1.82 -8.43
C SER A 90 13.38 2.50 -9.49
N ASP A 91 12.14 2.88 -9.16
CA ASP A 91 11.27 3.71 -9.98
C ASP A 91 11.50 5.21 -9.75
N SER A 92 11.18 6.02 -10.76
CA SER A 92 11.29 7.48 -10.61
C SER A 92 10.25 8.01 -9.63
N ALA A 93 10.61 9.01 -8.84
CA ALA A 93 9.69 9.63 -7.88
C ALA A 93 8.42 10.19 -8.53
N SER A 94 8.48 10.66 -9.79
CA SER A 94 7.31 11.07 -10.56
C SER A 94 6.33 9.92 -10.85
N VAL A 95 6.83 8.71 -11.12
CA VAL A 95 6.00 7.51 -11.33
C VAL A 95 5.36 7.08 -10.02
N ILE A 96 6.11 7.11 -8.92
CA ILE A 96 5.60 6.81 -7.57
C ILE A 96 4.45 7.75 -7.20
N MET A 97 4.67 9.07 -7.30
CA MET A 97 3.69 10.07 -6.93
C MET A 97 2.47 10.08 -7.85
N SER A 98 2.67 9.88 -9.16
CA SER A 98 1.56 9.71 -10.10
C SER A 98 0.71 8.51 -9.73
N THR A 99 1.34 7.36 -9.43
CA THR A 99 0.63 6.15 -8.99
C THR A 99 -0.16 6.39 -7.72
N GLN A 100 0.46 7.03 -6.72
CA GLN A 100 -0.19 7.38 -5.46
C GLN A 100 -1.39 8.29 -5.65
N ILE A 101 -1.20 9.43 -6.31
CA ILE A 101 -2.22 10.47 -6.46
C ILE A 101 -3.39 9.92 -7.27
N ARG A 102 -3.14 9.30 -8.42
CA ARG A 102 -4.21 8.75 -9.25
C ARG A 102 -4.91 7.57 -8.57
N GLY A 103 -4.20 6.79 -7.76
CA GLY A 103 -4.78 5.74 -6.93
C GLY A 103 -5.74 6.29 -5.89
N ASN A 104 -5.31 7.32 -5.15
CA ASN A 104 -6.12 7.92 -4.09
C ASN A 104 -7.29 8.75 -4.64
N GLU A 105 -7.13 9.43 -5.77
CA GLU A 105 -8.20 10.20 -6.42
C GLU A 105 -9.41 9.31 -6.79
N ARG A 106 -9.17 8.07 -7.26
CA ARG A 106 -10.24 7.09 -7.54
C ARG A 106 -11.03 6.69 -6.30
N LEU A 107 -10.48 6.95 -5.12
CA LEU A 107 -11.05 6.68 -3.82
C LEU A 107 -11.48 7.98 -3.13
N ASN A 108 -11.71 9.05 -3.90
CA ASN A 108 -12.08 10.39 -3.39
C ASN A 108 -11.08 10.93 -2.35
N ASN A 109 -9.80 10.61 -2.53
CA ASN A 109 -8.72 11.05 -1.64
C ASN A 109 -8.93 10.65 -0.17
N SER A 110 -9.59 9.51 0.04
CA SER A 110 -9.95 9.00 1.38
C SER A 110 -8.86 8.15 2.04
N VAL A 111 -7.77 7.82 1.33
CA VAL A 111 -6.70 6.96 1.85
C VAL A 111 -5.62 7.81 2.52
N ILE A 112 -5.33 7.49 3.79
CA ILE A 112 -4.21 8.04 4.54
C ILE A 112 -2.99 7.16 4.30
N ILE A 113 -1.84 7.76 3.96
CA ILE A 113 -0.61 7.02 3.70
C ILE A 113 0.43 7.39 4.76
N MET A 114 0.83 6.38 5.53
CA MET A 114 1.86 6.50 6.56
C MET A 114 3.13 5.82 6.08
N THR A 115 4.24 6.53 6.06
CA THR A 115 5.51 6.00 5.57
C THR A 115 6.50 5.75 6.69
N TYR A 116 7.19 4.61 6.64
CA TYR A 116 8.25 4.22 7.57
C TYR A 116 9.52 3.90 6.78
N GLY A 117 10.51 4.78 6.88
CA GLY A 117 11.85 4.56 6.34
C GLY A 117 12.74 3.87 7.37
N LEU A 118 13.43 2.82 6.96
CA LEU A 118 14.44 2.13 7.77
C LEU A 118 15.82 2.32 7.15
N GLY A 119 16.87 2.43 7.95
CA GLY A 119 18.25 2.48 7.45
C GLY A 119 18.48 3.53 6.36
N SER A 120 18.81 3.08 5.15
CA SER A 120 19.19 3.89 3.99
C SER A 120 18.03 4.22 3.02
N ALA A 121 16.79 4.19 3.50
CA ALA A 121 15.62 4.54 2.70
C ALA A 121 15.71 5.96 2.12
N ASP A 122 15.02 6.20 1.00
CA ASP A 122 14.85 7.56 0.47
C ASP A 122 13.78 8.31 1.28
N PHE A 123 14.23 8.96 2.36
CA PHE A 123 13.35 9.74 3.24
C PHE A 123 12.67 10.93 2.55
N THR A 124 13.23 11.45 1.44
CA THR A 124 12.61 12.57 0.72
C THR A 124 11.37 12.09 -0.02
N VAL A 125 11.48 11.00 -0.78
CA VAL A 125 10.34 10.39 -1.47
C VAL A 125 9.29 9.95 -0.46
N LEU A 126 9.68 9.27 0.63
CA LEU A 126 8.75 8.83 1.67
C LEU A 126 8.02 10.02 2.33
N THR A 127 8.73 11.10 2.65
CA THR A 127 8.12 12.31 3.22
C THR A 127 7.09 12.91 2.28
N HIS A 128 7.43 13.03 0.99
CA HIS A 128 6.48 13.54 -0.01
C HIS A 128 5.29 12.61 -0.23
N MET A 129 5.47 11.28 -0.08
CA MET A 129 4.36 10.32 -0.12
C MET A 129 3.41 10.57 1.05
N ALA A 130 3.93 10.66 2.28
CA ALA A 130 3.11 10.92 3.47
C ALA A 130 2.39 12.28 3.42
N GLN A 131 3.02 13.30 2.80
CA GLN A 131 2.42 14.63 2.61
C GLN A 131 1.53 14.73 1.38
N ASN A 132 1.41 13.66 0.59
CA ASN A 132 0.76 13.66 -0.73
C ASN A 132 1.24 14.80 -1.65
N ASN A 133 2.54 15.12 -1.60
CA ASN A 133 3.16 16.25 -2.29
C ASN A 133 3.57 15.92 -3.73
N GLY A 134 2.58 15.69 -4.60
CA GLY A 134 2.83 15.46 -6.04
C GLY A 134 3.37 16.66 -6.79
N ALA A 135 3.09 17.87 -6.30
CA ALA A 135 3.49 19.11 -6.94
C ALA A 135 5.02 19.23 -7.06
N ALA A 136 5.77 18.69 -6.08
CA ALA A 136 7.23 18.58 -6.13
C ALA A 136 7.75 17.80 -7.36
N TYR A 137 6.88 17.03 -8.02
CA TYR A 137 7.20 16.19 -9.17
C TYR A 137 6.36 16.51 -10.41
N GLY A 138 5.70 17.68 -10.43
CA GLY A 138 4.83 18.09 -11.54
C GLY A 138 3.52 17.31 -11.63
N ILE A 139 3.12 16.60 -10.58
CA ILE A 139 1.85 15.85 -10.53
C ILE A 139 0.80 16.71 -9.82
N THR A 140 -0.17 17.20 -10.59
CA THR A 140 -1.28 17.98 -10.05
C THR A 140 -2.52 17.11 -9.85
N LYS A 141 -3.27 17.43 -8.79
CA LYS A 141 -4.58 16.84 -8.53
C LYS A 141 -5.56 17.15 -9.68
N THR A 142 -6.42 16.20 -10.02
CA THR A 142 -7.53 16.37 -10.96
C THR A 142 -8.54 17.39 -10.40
N LEU A 143 -8.99 18.32 -11.25
CA LEU A 143 -9.97 19.32 -10.87
C LEU A 143 -11.28 18.66 -10.41
N GLY A 144 -11.84 19.12 -9.30
CA GLY A 144 -13.08 18.58 -8.73
C GLY A 144 -12.91 17.40 -7.77
N VAL A 145 -11.68 16.86 -7.60
CA VAL A 145 -11.40 15.87 -6.55
C VAL A 145 -11.12 16.60 -5.22
N PRO A 146 -11.62 16.14 -4.06
CA PRO A 146 -11.27 16.69 -2.74
C PRO A 146 -9.78 16.67 -2.46
N ASP A 147 -9.27 17.44 -1.49
CA ASP A 147 -7.88 17.28 -1.03
C ASP A 147 -7.69 15.95 -0.32
N ALA A 148 -6.44 15.46 -0.29
CA ALA A 148 -6.07 14.29 0.50
C ALA A 148 -6.25 14.56 2.00
N ARG A 149 -6.75 13.55 2.71
CA ARG A 149 -6.86 13.54 4.17
C ARG A 149 -5.49 13.52 4.85
#